data_AF-A0A655AQ16-F1
#
_entry.id   AF-A0A655AQ16-F1
#
_cell.length_a   1.000
_cell.length_b   1.000
_cell.length_c   1.000
_cell.angle_alpha   90.00
_cell.angle_beta   90.00
_cell.angle_gamma   90.00
#
_symmetry.space_group_name_H-M   'P 1'
#
loop_
_entity.id
_entity.type
_entity.pdbx_description
1 polymer ?
#
loop_
_entity_poly.entity_id
_entity_poly.type
_entity_poly.pdbx_seq_one_letter_code
_entity_poly.pdbx_strand_id
1 'polypeptide(L)'
;MRGPTGYDGFDVDLRAVGELTPSVAALAALASPGSVSRLSGIAHLRGHETDRLAALSTEINRLGGTCRETPDGLVITATPLRPGIWRAYADHRMAMAGAIIGLRVAGVEVDDIAATTKTLPEFPRLWAEMVGPGQGWGYPQPRSGQRARRATGQGSGG
;
A
#
# COMPACT_ATOMS: atom_id res chain seq x y z
N MET A 1 -6.69 9.22 -14.96
CA MET A 1 -7.67 8.11 -14.94
C MET A 1 -8.71 8.42 -13.87
N ARG A 2 -10.00 8.15 -14.09
CA ARG A 2 -11.06 8.22 -13.06
C ARG A 2 -11.51 6.80 -12.74
N GLY A 3 -11.48 6.40 -11.47
CA GLY A 3 -11.96 5.08 -11.06
C GLY A 3 -13.49 4.98 -11.10
N PRO A 4 -14.04 3.76 -11.20
CA PRO A 4 -15.48 3.53 -11.04
C PRO A 4 -15.90 3.74 -9.58
N THR A 5 -17.21 3.81 -9.33
CA THR A 5 -17.76 3.87 -7.96
C THR A 5 -17.53 2.59 -7.16
N GLY A 6 -17.37 1.46 -7.85
CA GLY A 6 -17.00 0.15 -7.34
C GLY A 6 -16.65 -0.77 -8.53
N TYR A 7 -16.08 -1.94 -8.25
CA TYR A 7 -15.75 -2.93 -9.27
C TYR A 7 -15.80 -4.34 -8.67
N ASP A 8 -16.26 -5.29 -9.47
CA ASP A 8 -16.34 -6.70 -9.09
C ASP A 8 -15.06 -7.45 -9.45
N GLY A 9 -15.09 -8.78 -9.30
CA GLY A 9 -13.98 -9.67 -9.61
C GLY A 9 -13.59 -9.65 -11.08
N PHE A 10 -12.34 -10.00 -11.35
CA PHE A 10 -11.78 -9.98 -12.69
C PHE A 10 -10.77 -11.12 -12.90
N ASP A 11 -10.74 -11.66 -14.11
CA ASP A 11 -9.74 -12.63 -14.53
C ASP A 11 -8.73 -11.94 -15.47
N VAL A 12 -7.44 -12.12 -15.23
CA VAL A 12 -6.37 -11.44 -15.98
C VAL A 12 -5.15 -12.35 -16.16
N ASP A 13 -4.70 -12.48 -17.41
CA ASP A 13 -3.42 -13.09 -17.77
C ASP A 13 -2.31 -12.04 -17.64
N LEU A 14 -1.38 -12.26 -16.72
CA LEU A 14 -0.28 -11.34 -16.45
C LEU A 14 1.06 -11.85 -17.00
N ARG A 15 1.09 -12.87 -17.86
CA ARG A 15 2.32 -13.48 -18.39
C ARG A 15 3.31 -12.46 -18.98
N ALA A 16 2.79 -11.48 -19.73
CA ALA A 16 3.62 -10.46 -20.38
C ALA A 16 4.03 -9.31 -19.44
N VAL A 17 3.37 -9.17 -18.30
CA VAL A 17 3.47 -8.00 -17.40
C VAL A 17 3.47 -8.44 -15.93
N GLY A 18 4.13 -9.55 -15.63
CA GLY A 18 4.06 -10.22 -14.33
C GLY A 18 4.49 -9.33 -13.16
N GLU A 19 5.33 -8.33 -13.40
CA GLU A 19 5.70 -7.35 -12.38
C GLU A 19 4.51 -6.53 -11.82
N LEU A 20 3.38 -6.45 -12.54
CA LEU A 20 2.17 -5.76 -12.06
C LEU A 20 1.39 -6.55 -11.00
N THR A 21 1.68 -7.84 -10.82
CA THR A 21 0.93 -8.74 -9.93
C THR A 21 0.71 -8.18 -8.53
N PRO A 22 1.68 -7.58 -7.81
CA PRO A 22 1.42 -7.06 -6.47
C PRO A 22 0.34 -5.98 -6.43
N SER A 23 0.37 -5.03 -7.36
CA SER A 23 -0.66 -3.99 -7.45
C SER A 23 -2.02 -4.55 -7.88
N VAL A 24 -2.04 -5.47 -8.85
CA VAL A 24 -3.27 -6.10 -9.34
C VAL A 24 -3.91 -7.00 -8.26
N ALA A 25 -3.11 -7.70 -7.47
CA ALA A 25 -3.59 -8.50 -6.35
C ALA A 25 -4.19 -7.61 -5.24
N ALA A 26 -3.60 -6.44 -4.97
CA ALA A 26 -4.18 -5.47 -4.05
C ALA A 26 -5.55 -4.96 -4.54
N LEU A 27 -5.70 -4.68 -5.85
CA LEU A 27 -7.00 -4.34 -6.43
C LEU A 27 -8.00 -5.49 -6.30
N ALA A 28 -7.60 -6.73 -6.60
CA ALA A 28 -8.47 -7.90 -6.44
C ALA A 28 -8.99 -8.07 -5.00
N ALA A 29 -8.13 -7.84 -4.01
CA ALA A 29 -8.52 -7.91 -2.59
C ALA A 29 -9.48 -6.79 -2.15
N LEU A 30 -9.54 -5.67 -2.91
CA LEU A 30 -10.37 -4.50 -2.64
C LEU A 30 -11.63 -4.40 -3.52
N ALA A 31 -11.90 -5.40 -4.35
CA ALA A 31 -13.12 -5.50 -5.14
C ALA A 31 -14.38 -5.63 -4.24
N SER A 32 -15.57 -5.54 -4.85
CA SER A 32 -16.86 -5.72 -4.14
C SER A 32 -16.86 -7.02 -3.32
N PRO A 33 -17.37 -7.03 -2.06
CA PRO A 33 -17.38 -8.21 -1.21
C PRO A 33 -17.98 -9.44 -1.90
N GLY A 34 -17.31 -10.59 -1.80
CA GLY A 34 -17.70 -11.84 -2.45
C GLY A 34 -17.18 -12.00 -3.88
N SER A 35 -16.60 -10.96 -4.48
CA SER A 35 -15.96 -11.03 -5.79
C SER A 35 -14.81 -12.01 -5.82
N VAL A 36 -14.63 -12.70 -6.94
CA VAL A 36 -13.52 -13.62 -7.18
C VAL A 36 -12.71 -13.15 -8.38
N SER A 37 -11.41 -12.97 -8.20
CA SER A 37 -10.46 -12.63 -9.26
C SER A 37 -9.42 -13.74 -9.44
N ARG A 38 -9.01 -13.98 -10.68
CA ARG A 38 -7.94 -14.92 -11.04
C ARG A 38 -6.81 -14.21 -11.77
N LEU A 39 -5.61 -14.30 -11.22
CA LEU A 39 -4.39 -13.80 -11.82
C LEU A 39 -3.59 -15.02 -12.29
N SER A 40 -3.32 -15.14 -13.59
CA SER A 40 -2.68 -16.33 -14.20
C SER A 40 -1.42 -15.98 -15.00
N GLY A 41 -0.68 -17.00 -15.45
CA GLY A 41 0.50 -16.83 -16.30
C GLY A 41 1.76 -16.36 -15.57
N ILE A 42 1.78 -16.42 -14.24
CA ILE A 42 2.77 -15.79 -13.36
C ILE A 42 3.53 -16.79 -12.48
N ALA A 43 3.63 -18.06 -12.89
CA ALA A 43 4.42 -19.07 -12.18
C ALA A 43 5.88 -18.63 -11.91
N HIS A 44 6.46 -17.87 -12.84
CA HIS A 44 7.84 -17.39 -12.76
C HIS A 44 8.08 -16.39 -11.61
N LEU A 45 7.03 -15.77 -11.06
CA LEU A 45 7.12 -14.84 -9.93
C LEU A 45 7.63 -15.47 -8.63
N ARG A 46 7.67 -16.80 -8.55
CA ARG A 46 8.23 -17.52 -7.41
C ARG A 46 9.75 -17.33 -7.28
N GLY A 47 10.43 -17.03 -8.38
CA GLY A 47 11.89 -16.83 -8.42
C GLY A 47 12.33 -15.36 -8.43
N HIS A 48 11.44 -14.42 -8.10
CA HIS A 48 11.76 -12.99 -8.08
C HIS A 48 12.47 -12.59 -6.77
N GLU A 49 12.53 -11.29 -6.47
CA GLU A 49 13.13 -10.76 -5.22
C GLU A 49 12.69 -11.50 -3.96
N THR A 50 11.43 -11.91 -3.96
CA THR A 50 10.83 -12.89 -3.06
C THR A 50 9.94 -13.83 -3.89
N ASP A 51 9.46 -14.93 -3.30
CA ASP A 51 8.34 -15.64 -3.90
C ASP A 51 7.09 -14.76 -3.74
N ARG A 52 6.79 -13.97 -4.78
CA ARG A 52 5.70 -12.99 -4.74
C ARG A 52 4.34 -13.63 -4.61
N LEU A 53 4.15 -14.84 -5.14
CA LEU A 53 2.87 -15.54 -5.02
C LEU A 53 2.64 -15.93 -3.55
N ALA A 54 3.68 -16.48 -2.91
CA ALA A 54 3.61 -16.90 -1.52
C ALA A 54 3.50 -15.69 -0.58
N ALA A 55 4.24 -14.61 -0.86
CA ALA A 55 4.21 -13.38 -0.09
C ALA A 55 2.84 -12.70 -0.16
N LEU A 56 2.27 -12.53 -1.37
CA LEU A 56 0.92 -11.96 -1.54
C LEU A 56 -0.14 -12.79 -0.84
N SER A 57 -0.11 -14.12 -1.02
CA SER A 57 -1.06 -15.00 -0.34
C SER A 57 -0.95 -14.89 1.17
N THR A 58 0.27 -14.89 1.71
CA THR A 58 0.51 -14.77 3.15
C THR A 58 -0.03 -13.45 3.70
N GLU A 59 0.32 -12.33 3.08
CA GLU A 59 -0.01 -11.00 3.63
C GLU A 59 -1.49 -10.64 3.47
N ILE A 60 -2.12 -10.99 2.34
CA ILE A 60 -3.57 -10.81 2.16
C ILE A 60 -4.33 -11.64 3.20
N ASN A 61 -3.96 -12.91 3.40
CA ASN A 61 -4.62 -13.78 4.39
C ASN A 61 -4.36 -13.31 5.83
N ARG A 62 -3.20 -12.73 6.12
CA ARG A 62 -2.88 -12.16 7.43
C ARG A 62 -3.80 -11.01 7.82
N LEU A 63 -4.21 -10.21 6.84
CA LEU A 63 -5.24 -9.16 6.99
C LEU A 63 -6.67 -9.70 6.95
N GLY A 64 -6.88 -11.02 7.02
CA GLY A 64 -8.21 -11.64 7.00
C GLY A 64 -8.84 -11.79 5.63
N GLY A 65 -8.06 -11.54 4.56
CA GLY A 65 -8.48 -11.79 3.19
C GLY A 65 -8.53 -13.28 2.85
N THR A 66 -8.93 -13.56 1.61
CA THR A 66 -8.90 -14.91 1.04
C THR A 66 -8.10 -14.90 -0.25
N CYS A 67 -6.84 -15.33 -0.18
CA CYS A 67 -5.93 -15.47 -1.32
C CYS A 67 -5.34 -16.88 -1.33
N ARG A 68 -5.58 -17.61 -2.41
CA ARG A 68 -5.05 -18.94 -2.63
C ARG A 68 -4.06 -18.91 -3.79
N GLU A 69 -2.90 -19.50 -3.58
CA GLU A 69 -2.00 -19.82 -4.68
C GLU A 69 -2.59 -20.88 -5.61
N THR A 70 -2.30 -20.74 -6.89
CA THR A 70 -2.44 -21.77 -7.91
C THR A 70 -1.04 -22.14 -8.44
N PRO A 71 -0.92 -23.20 -9.26
CA PRO A 71 0.35 -23.54 -9.89
C PRO A 71 0.98 -22.38 -10.69
N ASP A 72 0.15 -21.51 -11.27
CA ASP A 72 0.59 -20.43 -12.16
C ASP A 72 0.15 -19.02 -11.72
N GLY A 73 -0.36 -18.84 -10.50
CA GLY A 73 -0.77 -17.53 -10.01
C GLY A 73 -1.63 -17.55 -8.74
N LEU A 74 -2.67 -16.72 -8.71
CA LEU A 74 -3.49 -16.46 -7.51
C LEU A 74 -4.98 -16.47 -7.83
N VAL A 75 -5.77 -17.02 -6.92
CA VAL A 75 -7.22 -16.78 -6.82
C VAL A 75 -7.49 -15.99 -5.56
N ILE A 76 -8.11 -14.82 -5.72
CA ILE A 76 -8.40 -13.90 -4.63
C ILE A 76 -9.91 -13.72 -4.54
N THR A 77 -10.48 -14.00 -3.37
CA THR A 77 -11.86 -13.67 -3.05
C THR A 77 -11.86 -12.45 -2.14
N ALA A 78 -12.52 -11.39 -2.59
CA ALA A 78 -12.63 -10.15 -1.83
C ALA A 78 -13.52 -10.37 -0.60
N THR A 79 -12.93 -10.24 0.58
CA THR A 79 -13.61 -10.31 1.88
C THR A 79 -13.21 -9.10 2.72
N PRO A 80 -14.01 -8.71 3.72
CA PRO A 80 -13.61 -7.64 4.63
C PRO A 80 -12.24 -7.90 5.23
N LEU A 81 -11.31 -6.96 5.03
CA LEU A 81 -9.98 -6.98 5.61
C LEU A 81 -9.97 -6.30 6.98
N ARG A 82 -8.94 -6.56 7.78
CA ARG A 82 -8.73 -5.99 9.11
C ARG A 82 -7.36 -5.28 9.21
N PRO A 83 -7.17 -4.41 10.22
CA PRO A 83 -5.87 -3.82 10.52
C PRO A 83 -4.77 -4.87 10.72
N GLY A 84 -3.53 -4.46 10.48
CA GLY A 84 -2.36 -5.30 10.71
C GLY A 84 -1.15 -4.79 9.96
N ILE A 85 0.02 -5.31 10.35
CA ILE A 85 1.24 -5.05 9.57
C ILE A 85 1.05 -5.67 8.15
N TRP A 86 1.75 -5.18 7.14
CA TRP A 86 1.95 -5.78 5.82
C TRP A 86 3.46 -5.85 5.57
N ARG A 87 3.99 -7.04 5.30
CA ARG A 87 5.44 -7.24 5.15
C ARG A 87 5.90 -7.03 3.72
N ALA A 88 6.98 -6.29 3.55
CA ALA A 88 7.54 -5.93 2.24
C ALA A 88 8.52 -6.97 1.69
N TYR A 89 9.13 -7.82 2.52
CA TYR A 89 10.11 -8.84 2.08
C TYR A 89 11.28 -8.25 1.27
N ALA A 90 11.73 -7.03 1.60
CA ALA A 90 12.70 -6.26 0.82
C ALA A 90 12.31 -6.06 -0.67
N ASP A 91 11.04 -6.21 -1.01
CA ASP A 91 10.49 -6.03 -2.36
C ASP A 91 9.65 -4.76 -2.43
N HIS A 92 10.12 -3.78 -3.20
CA HIS A 92 9.41 -2.52 -3.44
C HIS A 92 7.96 -2.72 -3.91
N ARG A 93 7.68 -3.75 -4.71
CA ARG A 93 6.33 -3.96 -5.23
C ARG A 93 5.39 -4.51 -4.16
N MET A 94 5.91 -5.32 -3.24
CA MET A 94 5.16 -5.74 -2.05
C MET A 94 4.88 -4.55 -1.13
N ALA A 95 5.86 -3.67 -0.90
CA ALA A 95 5.66 -2.46 -0.12
C ALA A 95 4.56 -1.55 -0.71
N MET A 96 4.59 -1.32 -2.03
CA MET A 96 3.58 -0.51 -2.73
C MET A 96 2.19 -1.16 -2.71
N ALA A 97 2.10 -2.49 -2.80
CA ALA A 97 0.83 -3.21 -2.66
C ALA A 97 0.19 -3.00 -1.28
N GLY A 98 0.99 -3.03 -0.21
CA GLY A 98 0.52 -2.70 1.15
C GLY A 98 -0.02 -1.27 1.26
N ALA A 99 0.64 -0.31 0.61
CA ALA A 99 0.16 1.08 0.56
C ALA A 99 -1.21 1.20 -0.14
N ILE A 100 -1.43 0.46 -1.24
CA ILE A 100 -2.73 0.41 -1.93
C ILE A 100 -3.82 -0.15 -1.01
N ILE A 101 -3.56 -1.27 -0.31
CA ILE A 101 -4.51 -1.84 0.66
C ILE A 101 -4.85 -0.82 1.76
N GLY A 102 -3.85 -0.11 2.28
CA GLY A 102 -4.01 0.91 3.34
C GLY A 102 -4.92 2.09 2.97
N LEU A 103 -5.18 2.33 1.68
CA LEU A 103 -6.16 3.36 1.26
C LEU A 103 -7.59 3.01 1.66
N ARG A 104 -7.90 1.73 1.86
CA ARG A 104 -9.26 1.23 2.11
C ARG A 104 -9.39 0.49 3.44
N VAL A 105 -8.27 0.13 4.07
CA VAL A 105 -8.23 -0.59 5.34
C VAL A 105 -7.43 0.21 6.35
N ALA A 106 -8.13 0.86 7.28
CA ALA A 106 -7.48 1.63 8.33
C ALA A 106 -6.60 0.72 9.22
N GLY A 107 -5.46 1.25 9.67
CA GLY A 107 -4.53 0.51 10.53
C GLY A 107 -3.70 -0.57 9.83
N VAL A 108 -3.56 -0.49 8.50
CA VAL A 108 -2.55 -1.25 7.77
C VAL A 108 -1.24 -0.46 7.76
N GLU A 109 -0.16 -1.10 8.21
CA GLU A 109 1.19 -0.50 8.26
C GLU A 109 2.18 -1.39 7.51
N VAL A 110 3.00 -0.81 6.63
CA VAL A 110 4.04 -1.55 5.92
C VAL A 110 5.30 -1.60 6.80
N ASP A 111 5.86 -2.79 7.03
CA ASP A 111 7.01 -2.98 7.95
C ASP A 111 8.29 -2.29 7.47
N ASP A 112 8.57 -2.37 6.17
CA ASP A 112 9.73 -1.79 5.51
C ASP A 112 9.30 -1.05 4.24
N ILE A 113 8.82 0.18 4.44
CA ILE A 113 8.51 1.07 3.32
C ILE A 113 9.76 1.50 2.55
N ALA A 114 10.96 1.40 3.15
CA ALA A 114 12.22 1.77 2.50
C ALA A 114 12.64 0.79 1.40
N ALA A 115 12.03 -0.41 1.35
CA ALA A 115 12.15 -1.34 0.22
C ALA A 115 11.84 -0.66 -1.13
N THR A 116 11.02 0.39 -1.15
CA THR A 116 10.71 1.14 -2.38
C THR A 116 11.91 1.84 -3.00
N THR A 117 12.98 2.09 -2.24
CA THR A 117 14.22 2.72 -2.74
C THR A 117 14.88 1.99 -3.90
N LYS A 118 14.56 0.69 -4.09
CA LYS A 118 15.01 -0.09 -5.25
C LYS A 118 14.65 0.57 -6.59
N THR A 119 13.50 1.22 -6.69
CA THR A 119 13.03 1.84 -7.95
C THR A 119 12.45 3.24 -7.77
N LEU A 120 11.94 3.55 -6.58
CA LEU A 120 11.31 4.84 -6.28
C LEU A 120 11.60 5.27 -4.84
N PRO A 121 12.80 5.83 -4.57
CA PRO A 121 13.18 6.32 -3.23
C PRO A 121 12.21 7.34 -2.65
N GLU A 122 11.60 8.17 -3.50
CA GLU A 122 10.66 9.20 -3.08
C GLU A 122 9.21 8.71 -2.88
N PHE A 123 8.95 7.40 -3.01
CA PHE A 123 7.60 6.84 -2.90
C PHE A 123 6.84 7.31 -1.65
N PRO A 124 7.41 7.30 -0.42
CA PRO A 124 6.66 7.75 0.76
C PRO A 124 6.18 9.21 0.65
N ARG A 125 7.03 10.10 0.13
CA ARG A 125 6.71 11.53 -0.06
C ARG A 125 5.62 11.69 -1.12
N LEU A 126 5.83 11.10 -2.29
CA LEU A 126 4.88 11.18 -3.41
C LEU A 126 3.52 10.58 -3.06
N TRP A 127 3.50 9.47 -2.32
CA TRP A 127 2.26 8.84 -1.86
C TRP A 127 1.50 9.73 -0.88
N ALA A 128 2.19 10.31 0.10
CA ALA A 128 1.59 11.23 1.06
C ALA A 128 1.02 12.48 0.37
N GLU A 129 1.73 13.04 -0.61
CA GLU A 129 1.26 14.18 -1.41
C GLU A 129 0.04 13.83 -2.27
N MET A 130 0.03 12.63 -2.87
CA MET A 130 -1.08 12.15 -3.70
C MET A 130 -2.37 11.99 -2.89
N VAL A 131 -2.29 11.39 -1.69
CA VAL A 131 -3.46 11.19 -0.82
C VAL A 131 -3.89 12.49 -0.15
N GLY A 132 -2.92 13.37 0.16
CA GLY A 132 -3.14 14.64 0.83
C GLY A 132 -3.59 14.50 2.29
N PRO A 133 -3.60 15.60 3.06
CA PRO A 133 -4.05 15.62 4.47
C PRO A 133 -5.57 15.39 4.66
N GLY A 134 -6.29 14.92 3.63
CA GLY A 134 -7.74 14.97 3.53
C GLY A 134 -8.52 13.68 3.83
N GLN A 135 -7.89 12.63 4.33
CA GLN A 135 -8.57 11.40 4.77
C GLN A 135 -7.91 10.85 6.06
N GLY A 136 -8.28 11.41 7.21
CA GLY A 136 -8.19 10.73 8.51
C GLY A 136 -6.82 10.46 9.16
N TRP A 137 -5.69 10.88 8.57
CA TRP A 137 -4.39 10.72 9.24
C TRP A 137 -4.09 11.93 10.12
N GLY A 138 -4.31 11.78 11.43
CA GLY A 138 -3.94 12.76 12.44
C GLY A 138 -2.42 12.85 12.60
N TYR A 139 -1.74 13.55 11.70
CA TYR A 139 -0.40 14.08 12.02
C TYR A 139 -0.55 15.25 12.99
N PRO A 140 0.16 15.24 14.14
CA PRO A 140 0.24 16.43 14.99
C PRO A 140 0.89 17.56 14.18
N GLN A 141 0.11 18.60 13.87
CA GLN A 141 0.63 19.82 13.28
C GLN A 141 1.65 20.43 14.27
N PRO A 142 2.86 20.80 13.84
CA PRO A 142 3.74 21.62 14.66
C PRO A 142 3.03 22.94 14.96
N ARG A 143 2.88 23.28 16.25
CA ARG A 143 2.28 24.54 16.68
C ARG A 143 3.11 25.71 16.14
N SER A 144 2.62 26.34 15.08
CA SER A 144 3.13 27.63 14.61
C SER A 144 2.68 28.71 15.59
N GLY A 145 3.56 29.12 16.49
CA GLY A 145 3.16 30.14 17.47
C GLY A 145 4.17 30.50 18.56
N GLN A 146 5.42 30.80 18.23
CA GLN A 146 6.20 31.74 19.03
C GLN A 146 6.74 32.85 18.13
N ARG A 147 5.98 33.94 18.07
CA ARG A 147 6.49 35.24 17.61
C ARG A 147 7.69 35.60 18.48
N ALA A 148 8.88 35.64 17.90
CA ALA A 148 10.02 36.31 18.49
C ALA A 148 9.65 37.78 18.72
N ARG A 149 9.44 38.16 19.98
CA ARG A 149 9.31 39.56 20.37
C ARG A 149 10.67 40.21 20.20
N ARG A 150 10.76 41.17 19.28
CA ARG A 150 11.89 42.10 19.16
C ARG A 150 12.13 42.78 20.51
N ALA A 151 13.36 42.70 21.01
CA ALA A 151 13.82 43.55 22.09
C ALA A 151 14.00 44.98 21.56
N THR A 152 13.13 45.89 21.97
CA THR A 152 13.37 47.33 21.93
C THR A 152 13.95 47.74 23.28
N GLY A 153 15.25 48.04 23.29
CA GLY A 153 15.93 48.66 24.43
C GLY A 153 15.71 50.17 24.44
N GLN A 154 15.06 50.65 25.51
CA GLN A 154 15.07 51.99 26.08
C GLN A 154 14.71 51.75 27.55
N GLY A 155 15.40 52.15 28.60
CA GLY A 155 16.57 52.99 28.83
C GLY A 155 16.42 53.47 30.29
N SER A 156 17.47 53.44 31.12
CA SER A 156 17.54 54.22 32.36
C SER A 156 18.90 54.08 33.06
N GLY A 157 19.57 55.23 33.24
CA GLY A 157 20.73 55.48 34.09
C GLY A 157 21.24 56.87 33.67
N GLY A 158 21.17 57.92 34.49
CA GLY A 158 21.53 57.96 35.90
C GLY A 158 22.93 58.55 35.98
#